data_AF-A0A653QFT7-F1
#
_entry.id   AF-A0A653QFT7-F1
#
_cell.length_a   1.000
_cell.length_b   1.000
_cell.length_c   1.000
_cell.angle_alpha   90.00
_cell.angle_beta   90.00
_cell.angle_gamma   90.00
#
_symmetry.space_group_name_H-M   'P 1'
#
loop_
_entity.id
_entity.type
_entity.pdbx_description
1 polymer ?
#
loop_
_entity_poly.entity_id
_entity_poly.type
_entity_poly.pdbx_seq_one_letter_code
_entity_poly.pdbx_strand_id
1 'polypeptide(L)'
;MIEIERKFLVKSDDYKSVASSKTRIVQGFLNTDPNRTVRVRIKGELGFITVKGKSNTSGTSRFEWEKEISVEDAENLLKLCEKGILDKYRYEVPIGNHVYEVDEFYDENEGLTVAEIELNHENESFDKPAWLGIEVTGEVKYYNSQLSKTPFNLW
;
A
#
# COMPACT_ATOMS: atom_id res chain seq x y z
N MET A 1 5.04 -18.55 -5.02
CA MET A 1 3.72 -18.38 -4.40
C MET A 1 3.09 -17.17 -5.07
N ILE A 2 1.83 -17.24 -5.48
CA ILE A 2 1.11 -16.11 -6.05
C ILE A 2 0.47 -15.39 -4.87
N GLU A 3 0.75 -14.11 -4.69
CA GLU A 3 0.08 -13.26 -3.70
C GLU A 3 -1.35 -13.00 -4.18
N ILE A 4 -2.34 -13.21 -3.31
CA ILE A 4 -3.76 -13.05 -3.65
C ILE A 4 -4.34 -12.03 -2.67
N GLU A 5 -4.65 -10.86 -3.19
CA GLU A 5 -5.19 -9.74 -2.40
C GLU A 5 -6.58 -9.34 -2.90
N ARG A 6 -7.43 -8.87 -1.99
CA ARG A 6 -8.68 -8.19 -2.33
C ARG A 6 -8.69 -6.79 -1.75
N LYS A 7 -9.25 -5.85 -2.50
CA LYS A 7 -9.22 -4.42 -2.20
C LYS A 7 -10.62 -3.85 -2.14
N PHE A 8 -10.88 -3.00 -1.16
CA PHE A 8 -12.20 -2.43 -0.91
C PHE A 8 -12.10 -0.93 -0.61
N LEU A 9 -13.12 -0.17 -0.99
CA LEU A 9 -13.37 1.13 -0.41
C LEU A 9 -13.82 0.98 1.05
N VAL A 10 -13.70 2.03 1.85
CA VAL A 10 -14.17 2.06 3.24
C VAL A 10 -15.35 3.03 3.37
N LYS A 11 -16.40 2.61 4.09
CA LYS A 11 -17.66 3.35 4.22
C LYS A 11 -17.76 4.21 5.49
N SER A 12 -17.02 3.86 6.53
CA SER A 12 -17.06 4.54 7.83
C SER A 12 -15.74 4.38 8.57
N ASP A 13 -15.52 5.22 9.58
CA ASP A 13 -14.33 5.22 10.43
C ASP A 13 -14.37 4.18 11.57
N ASP A 14 -15.38 3.30 11.60
CA ASP A 14 -15.59 2.33 12.68
C ASP A 14 -14.39 1.38 12.85
N TYR A 15 -13.65 1.13 11.76
CA TYR A 15 -12.43 0.32 11.78
C TYR A 15 -11.35 0.87 12.74
N LYS A 16 -11.32 2.18 13.00
CA LYS A 16 -10.36 2.81 13.92
C LYS A 16 -10.53 2.30 15.36
N SER A 17 -11.76 1.98 15.75
CA SER A 17 -12.07 1.49 17.11
C SER A 17 -11.65 0.04 17.34
N VAL A 18 -11.46 -0.72 16.26
CA VAL A 18 -11.11 -2.14 16.27
C VAL A 18 -9.72 -2.41 15.68
N ALA A 19 -8.98 -1.37 15.33
CA ALA A 19 -7.62 -1.47 14.85
C ALA A 19 -6.67 -1.88 15.98
N SER A 20 -5.80 -2.86 15.73
CA SER A 20 -4.75 -3.27 16.66
C SER A 20 -3.51 -2.38 16.58
N SER A 21 -3.30 -1.71 15.44
CA SER A 21 -2.17 -0.81 15.24
C SER A 21 -2.53 0.34 14.30
N LYS A 22 -1.76 1.42 14.39
CA LYS A 22 -1.78 2.56 13.47
C LYS A 22 -0.33 2.93 13.16
N THR A 23 0.06 2.85 11.90
CA THR A 23 1.43 3.11 11.46
C THR A 23 1.43 4.12 10.32
N ARG A 24 2.18 5.21 10.45
CA ARG A 24 2.41 6.14 9.33
C ARG A 24 3.33 5.48 8.32
N ILE A 25 3.00 5.59 7.04
CA ILE A 25 3.80 5.10 5.93
C ILE A 25 3.96 6.21 4.92
N VAL A 26 5.21 6.59 4.67
CA VAL A 26 5.58 7.54 3.61
C VAL A 26 6.41 6.79 2.59
N GLN A 27 6.07 6.85 1.31
CA GLN A 27 6.83 6.15 0.27
C GLN A 27 6.90 6.96 -1.02
N GLY A 28 8.02 6.78 -1.72
CA GLY A 28 8.29 7.40 -3.02
C GLY A 28 9.16 6.50 -3.89
N PHE A 29 9.28 6.86 -5.15
CA PHE A 29 10.10 6.12 -6.11
C PHE A 29 11.26 6.99 -6.59
N LEU A 30 12.49 6.54 -6.35
CA LEU A 30 13.68 7.13 -6.99
C LEU A 30 13.74 6.76 -8.48
N ASN A 31 13.12 5.64 -8.86
CA ASN A 31 12.98 5.22 -10.25
C ASN A 31 11.75 4.34 -10.44
N THR A 32 10.95 4.59 -11.48
CA THR A 32 9.77 3.77 -11.83
C THR A 32 9.92 2.92 -13.10
N ASP A 33 11.14 2.79 -13.67
CA ASP A 33 11.38 1.91 -14.81
C ASP A 33 11.03 0.46 -14.41
N PRO A 34 10.16 -0.24 -15.17
CA PRO A 34 9.75 -1.60 -14.85
C PRO A 34 10.91 -2.60 -14.74
N ASN A 35 12.07 -2.32 -15.33
CA ASN A 35 13.23 -3.20 -15.24
C ASN A 35 14.07 -2.97 -13.98
N ARG A 36 13.91 -1.83 -13.29
CA ARG A 36 14.75 -1.40 -12.15
C ARG A 36 14.04 -0.39 -11.25
N THR A 37 12.86 -0.76 -10.74
CA THR A 37 12.10 0.11 -9.85
C THR A 37 12.84 0.27 -8.53
N VAL A 38 13.03 1.51 -8.06
CA VAL A 38 13.65 1.81 -6.76
C VAL A 38 12.67 2.58 -5.91
N ARG A 39 12.26 1.98 -4.79
CA ARG A 39 11.31 2.56 -3.84
C ARG A 39 12.00 2.88 -2.53
N VAL A 40 11.72 4.05 -1.98
CA VAL A 40 12.10 4.44 -0.62
C VAL A 40 10.83 4.48 0.21
N ARG A 41 10.86 3.92 1.42
CA ARG A 41 9.69 3.86 2.31
C ARG A 41 10.10 4.08 3.76
N ILE A 42 9.37 4.91 4.47
CA ILE A 42 9.35 4.98 5.93
C ILE A 42 8.08 4.27 6.41
N LYS A 43 8.20 3.34 7.36
CA LYS A 43 7.08 2.67 8.04
C LYS A 43 7.26 2.86 9.54
N GLY A 44 6.50 3.77 10.14
CA GLY A 44 6.70 4.21 11.52
C GLY A 44 8.11 4.76 11.69
N GLU A 45 8.89 4.15 12.57
CA GLU A 45 10.27 4.54 12.90
C GLU A 45 11.34 3.76 12.10
N LEU A 46 10.95 3.08 11.01
CA LEU A 46 11.85 2.26 10.20
C LEU A 46 11.92 2.76 8.76
N GLY A 47 13.14 2.92 8.24
CA GLY A 47 13.41 3.29 6.85
C GLY A 47 13.79 2.08 5.99
N PHE A 48 13.37 2.06 4.73
CA PHE A 48 13.65 0.99 3.78
C PHE A 48 13.97 1.54 2.40
N ILE A 49 14.90 0.88 1.72
CA ILE A 49 15.08 0.98 0.27
C ILE A 49 14.84 -0.38 -0.37
N THR A 50 14.03 -0.40 -1.42
CA THR A 50 13.70 -1.61 -2.17
C THR A 50 14.07 -1.43 -3.64
N VAL A 51 14.77 -2.40 -4.22
CA VAL A 51 15.04 -2.47 -5.67
C VAL A 51 14.30 -3.66 -6.25
N LYS A 52 13.50 -3.43 -7.28
CA LYS A 52 12.65 -4.45 -7.91
C LYS A 52 12.97 -4.56 -9.39
N GLY A 53 13.16 -5.79 -9.86
CA GLY A 53 13.28 -6.11 -11.28
C GLY A 53 11.92 -6.24 -11.96
N LYS A 54 11.95 -6.46 -13.28
CA LYS A 54 10.74 -6.70 -14.07
C LYS A 54 10.02 -7.96 -13.60
N SER A 55 8.70 -7.89 -13.51
CA SER A 55 7.88 -9.08 -13.31
C SER A 55 8.02 -10.06 -14.49
N ASN A 56 7.91 -11.35 -14.21
CA ASN A 56 7.85 -12.39 -15.23
C ASN A 56 6.60 -12.22 -16.12
N THR A 57 6.52 -13.00 -17.21
CA THR A 57 5.41 -12.90 -18.18
C THR A 57 4.03 -13.09 -17.56
N SER A 58 3.93 -13.91 -16.51
CA SER A 58 2.68 -14.14 -15.77
C SER A 58 2.39 -13.09 -14.70
N GLY A 59 3.30 -12.13 -14.45
CA GLY A 59 3.17 -11.13 -13.39
C GLY A 59 3.33 -11.66 -11.96
N THR A 60 3.63 -12.95 -11.79
CA THR A 60 3.55 -13.69 -10.52
C THR A 60 4.85 -13.68 -9.72
N SER A 61 5.98 -13.30 -10.31
CA SER A 61 7.24 -13.18 -9.58
C SER A 61 8.16 -12.13 -10.20
N ARG A 62 9.05 -11.59 -9.37
CA ARG A 62 10.12 -10.66 -9.76
C ARG A 62 11.31 -10.78 -8.80
N PHE A 63 12.47 -10.33 -9.24
CA PHE A 63 13.57 -10.07 -8.32
C PHE A 63 13.21 -8.88 -7.43
N GLU A 64 13.42 -9.02 -6.13
CA GLU A 64 13.20 -7.97 -5.14
C GLU A 64 14.32 -8.05 -4.10
N TRP A 65 15.02 -6.93 -3.90
CA TRP A 65 16.01 -6.76 -2.86
C TRP A 65 15.57 -5.60 -1.96
N GLU A 66 15.54 -5.81 -0.66
CA GLU A 66 15.17 -4.81 0.32
C GLU A 66 16.25 -4.70 1.40
N LYS A 67 16.51 -3.47 1.83
CA LYS A 67 17.42 -3.19 2.94
C LYS A 67 16.82 -2.12 3.84
N GLU A 68 16.87 -2.39 5.13
CA GLU A 68 16.60 -1.38 6.15
C GLU A 68 17.72 -0.33 6.15
N ILE A 69 17.34 0.94 6.20
CA ILE A 69 18.19 2.12 6.28
C ILE A 69 17.71 2.99 7.44
N SER A 70 18.53 3.96 7.85
CA SER A 70 18.07 4.91 8.87
C SER A 70 16.86 5.71 8.37
N VAL A 71 16.00 6.15 9.30
CA VAL A 71 14.87 7.04 8.94
C VAL A 71 15.39 8.34 8.33
N GLU A 72 16.48 8.90 8.86
CA GLU A 72 17.12 10.10 8.33
C GLU A 72 17.56 9.92 6.87
N ASP A 73 18.17 8.79 6.52
CA ASP A 73 18.53 8.47 5.14
C ASP A 73 17.27 8.36 4.26
N ALA A 74 16.23 7.69 4.73
CA ALA A 74 14.98 7.55 4.00
C ALA A 74 14.31 8.91 3.74
N GLU A 75 14.25 9.79 4.75
CA GLU A 75 13.73 11.16 4.62
C GLU A 75 14.52 11.99 3.60
N ASN A 76 15.85 11.87 3.61
CA ASN A 76 16.70 12.57 2.65
C ASN A 76 16.52 12.03 1.22
N LEU A 77 16.38 10.72 1.06
CA LEU A 77 16.14 10.11 -0.25
C LEU A 77 14.74 10.39 -0.79
N LEU A 78 13.71 10.47 0.07
CA LEU A 78 12.34 10.81 -0.35
C LEU A 78 12.27 12.18 -1.03
N LYS A 79 13.12 13.14 -0.65
CA LYS A 79 13.23 14.47 -1.30
C LYS A 79 13.74 14.39 -2.75
N LEU A 80 14.37 13.29 -3.13
CA LEU A 80 14.93 13.05 -4.47
C LEU A 80 14.04 12.16 -5.34
N CYS A 81 12.94 11.63 -4.78
CA CYS A 81 12.02 10.79 -5.53
C CYS A 81 11.35 11.55 -6.68
N GLU A 82 10.90 10.79 -7.68
CA GLU A 82 9.92 11.22 -8.65
C GLU A 82 8.67 11.77 -7.93
N LYS A 83 7.90 12.62 -8.61
CA LYS A 83 6.64 13.16 -8.07
C LYS A 83 5.68 12.02 -7.66
N GLY A 84 4.78 12.33 -6.74
CA GLY A 84 3.77 11.39 -6.24
C GLY A 84 4.25 10.58 -5.04
N ILE A 85 4.78 11.28 -4.03
CA ILE A 85 4.97 10.70 -2.71
C ILE A 85 3.59 10.29 -2.17
N LEU A 86 3.51 9.07 -1.64
CA LEU A 86 2.32 8.60 -0.94
C LEU A 86 2.57 8.73 0.56
N ASP A 87 1.73 9.52 1.23
CA ASP A 87 1.64 9.58 2.68
C ASP A 87 0.30 8.98 3.12
N LYS A 88 0.37 8.03 4.06
CA LYS A 88 -0.80 7.34 4.58
C LYS A 88 -0.62 6.89 6.02
N TYR A 89 -1.73 6.75 6.73
CA TYR A 89 -1.77 5.91 7.93
C TYR A 89 -2.37 4.57 7.58
N ARG A 90 -1.66 3.49 7.88
CA ARG A 90 -2.16 2.13 7.80
C ARG A 90 -2.63 1.67 9.18
N TYR A 91 -3.87 1.25 9.26
CA TYR A 91 -4.47 0.59 10.40
C TYR A 91 -4.53 -0.91 10.12
N GLU A 92 -4.01 -1.72 11.02
CA GLU A 92 -4.18 -3.18 10.95
C GLU A 92 -5.41 -3.54 11.79
N VAL A 93 -6.38 -4.20 11.17
CA VAL A 93 -7.68 -4.50 11.79
C VAL A 93 -7.92 -6.01 11.75
N PRO A 94 -7.60 -6.74 12.84
CA PRO A 94 -7.81 -8.18 12.91
C PRO A 94 -9.29 -8.52 12.97
N ILE A 95 -9.76 -9.35 12.04
CA ILE A 95 -11.14 -9.85 11.99
C ILE A 95 -11.09 -11.33 11.61
N GLY A 96 -11.57 -12.18 12.52
CA GLY A 96 -11.52 -13.63 12.32
C GLY A 96 -10.07 -14.10 12.16
N ASN A 97 -9.77 -14.73 11.02
CA ASN A 97 -8.45 -15.25 10.69
C ASN A 97 -7.60 -14.28 9.85
N HIS A 98 -8.13 -13.10 9.54
CA HIS A 98 -7.52 -12.16 8.62
C HIS A 98 -7.19 -10.85 9.30
N VAL A 99 -6.23 -10.13 8.74
CA VAL A 99 -5.93 -8.75 9.10
C VAL A 99 -6.23 -7.89 7.89
N TYR A 100 -7.12 -6.93 8.07
CA TYR A 100 -7.35 -5.90 7.08
C TYR A 100 -6.32 -4.79 7.26
N GLU A 101 -5.64 -4.43 6.18
CA GLU A 101 -4.80 -3.25 6.13
C GLU A 101 -5.64 -2.09 5.59
N VAL A 102 -6.08 -1.19 6.47
CA VAL A 102 -6.88 -0.01 6.09
C VAL A 102 -5.96 1.20 5.97
N ASP A 103 -5.82 1.73 4.77
CA ASP A 103 -5.01 2.89 4.44
C ASP A 103 -5.86 4.15 4.32
N GLU A 104 -5.60 5.13 5.19
CA GLU A 104 -6.04 6.51 5.03
C GLU A 104 -4.94 7.30 4.32
N PHE A 105 -5.22 7.80 3.11
CA PHE A 105 -4.25 8.59 2.34
C PHE A 105 -4.36 10.09 2.67
N TYR A 106 -3.22 10.79 2.56
CA TYR A 106 -3.06 12.21 2.83
C TYR A 106 -2.44 12.93 1.62
N ASP A 107 -2.20 14.24 1.77
CA ASP A 107 -1.68 15.13 0.73
C ASP A 107 -2.54 15.09 -0.55
N GLU A 108 -1.93 14.85 -1.71
CA GLU A 108 -2.65 14.81 -2.99
C GLU A 108 -3.70 13.68 -3.06
N ASN A 109 -3.62 12.72 -2.14
CA ASN A 109 -4.55 11.58 -2.03
C ASN A 109 -5.54 11.71 -0.85
N GLU A 110 -5.62 12.87 -0.22
CA GLU A 110 -6.50 13.10 0.94
C GLU A 110 -7.98 12.80 0.63
N GLY A 111 -8.64 12.11 1.58
CA GLY A 111 -10.04 11.69 1.46
C GLY A 111 -10.24 10.29 0.88
N LEU A 112 -9.19 9.68 0.32
CA LEU A 112 -9.24 8.28 -0.09
C LEU A 112 -8.93 7.35 1.10
N THR A 113 -9.80 6.37 1.33
CA THR A 113 -9.54 5.27 2.29
C THR A 113 -9.80 3.93 1.61
N VAL A 114 -8.81 3.05 1.67
CA VAL A 114 -8.83 1.74 1.00
C VAL A 114 -8.43 0.66 2.00
N ALA A 115 -9.16 -0.45 2.02
CA ALA A 115 -8.82 -1.63 2.78
C ALA A 115 -8.31 -2.75 1.87
N GLU A 116 -7.23 -3.41 2.27
CA GLU A 116 -6.66 -4.60 1.63
C GLU A 116 -6.75 -5.80 2.59
N ILE A 117 -6.94 -6.99 2.03
CA ILE A 117 -6.85 -8.27 2.74
C ILE A 117 -6.07 -9.25 1.86
N GLU A 118 -5.06 -9.89 2.45
CA GLU A 118 -4.32 -10.99 1.81
C GLU A 118 -5.00 -12.32 2.10
N LEU A 119 -5.07 -13.18 1.08
CA LEU A 119 -5.68 -14.50 1.09
C LEU A 119 -4.68 -15.56 0.62
N ASN A 120 -4.83 -16.77 1.12
CA ASN A 120 -4.07 -17.95 0.71
C ASN A 120 -4.50 -18.47 -0.66
N HIS A 121 -5.78 -18.29 -1.03
CA HIS A 121 -6.33 -18.64 -2.34
C HIS A 121 -7.54 -17.77 -2.72
N GLU A 122 -7.85 -17.66 -4.02
CA GLU A 122 -8.89 -16.74 -4.55
C GLU A 122 -10.30 -16.97 -3.96
N ASN A 123 -10.62 -18.22 -3.61
CA ASN A 123 -11.93 -18.60 -3.09
C ASN A 123 -11.98 -18.62 -1.54
N GLU A 124 -11.01 -18.01 -0.87
CA GLU A 124 -10.98 -17.98 0.59
C GLU A 124 -12.11 -17.09 1.13
N SER A 125 -12.88 -17.64 2.07
CA SER A 125 -13.91 -16.89 2.77
C SER A 125 -13.28 -15.99 3.83
N PHE A 126 -13.79 -14.77 3.94
CA PHE A 126 -13.42 -13.81 4.98
C PHE A 126 -14.66 -13.06 5.46
N ASP A 127 -14.57 -12.53 6.67
CA ASP A 127 -15.65 -11.78 7.30
C ASP A 127 -15.72 -10.35 6.74
N LYS A 128 -16.92 -9.90 6.37
CA LYS A 128 -17.14 -8.54 5.83
C LYS A 128 -17.73 -7.64 6.92
N PRO A 129 -16.92 -6.83 7.63
CA PRO A 129 -17.44 -5.91 8.63
C PRO A 129 -18.26 -4.78 7.97
N ALA A 130 -19.11 -4.13 8.75
CA ALA A 130 -20.03 -3.10 8.25
C ALA A 130 -19.32 -1.89 7.60
N TRP A 131 -18.12 -1.55 8.08
CA TRP A 131 -17.30 -0.47 7.53
C TRP A 131 -16.67 -0.83 6.17
N LEU A 132 -16.60 -2.11 5.80
CA LEU A 132 -16.02 -2.54 4.52
C LEU A 132 -16.98 -2.24 3.36
N GLY A 133 -16.43 -1.58 2.35
CA GLY A 133 -17.16 -1.00 1.24
C GLY A 133 -17.33 -1.90 0.03
N ILE A 134 -17.39 -1.24 -1.12
CA ILE A 134 -17.42 -1.89 -2.43
C ILE A 134 -16.03 -2.44 -2.72
N GLU A 135 -15.99 -3.65 -3.27
CA GLU A 135 -14.76 -4.23 -3.76
C GLU A 135 -14.30 -3.54 -5.05
N VAL A 136 -13.03 -3.18 -5.09
CA VAL A 136 -12.34 -2.52 -6.21
C VAL A 136 -11.09 -3.29 -6.64
N THR A 137 -11.04 -4.60 -6.33
CA THR A 137 -9.97 -5.51 -6.78
C THR A 137 -9.85 -5.47 -8.30
N GLY A 138 -8.63 -5.28 -8.82
CA GLY A 138 -8.37 -5.15 -10.26
C GLY A 138 -8.65 -3.77 -10.86
N GLU A 139 -9.26 -2.84 -10.11
CA GLU A 139 -9.36 -1.44 -10.54
C GLU A 139 -8.03 -0.72 -10.34
N VAL A 140 -7.23 -0.69 -11.42
CA VAL A 140 -5.83 -0.24 -11.44
C VAL A 140 -5.63 1.15 -10.79
N LYS A 141 -6.60 2.06 -10.87
CA LYS A 141 -6.52 3.41 -10.25
C LYS A 141 -6.32 3.41 -8.73
N TYR A 142 -6.77 2.39 -8.00
CA TYR A 142 -6.63 2.29 -6.53
C TYR A 142 -5.33 1.63 -6.07
N TYR A 143 -4.41 1.32 -6.98
CA TYR A 143 -3.11 0.75 -6.65
C TYR A 143 -2.12 1.87 -6.33
N ASN A 144 -1.27 1.67 -5.33
CA ASN A 144 -0.26 2.67 -4.91
C ASN A 144 0.58 3.19 -6.09
N SER A 145 0.97 2.32 -7.03
CA SER A 145 1.76 2.71 -8.21
C SER A 145 1.02 3.63 -9.19
N GLN A 146 -0.32 3.65 -9.14
CA GLN A 146 -1.14 4.58 -9.91
C GLN A 146 -1.50 5.82 -9.10
N LEU A 147 -1.76 5.68 -7.80
CA LEU A 147 -1.98 6.83 -6.91
C LEU A 147 -0.76 7.78 -6.89
N SER A 148 0.46 7.24 -7.04
CA SER A 148 1.67 8.06 -7.19
C SER A 148 1.80 8.73 -8.55
N LYS A 149 1.00 8.37 -9.56
CA LYS A 149 1.05 8.96 -10.91
C LYS A 149 -0.11 9.92 -11.15
N THR A 150 -1.30 9.48 -10.76
CA THR A 150 -2.56 10.22 -10.86
C THR A 150 -3.21 10.22 -9.48
N PRO A 151 -2.85 11.19 -8.62
CA PRO A 151 -3.39 11.28 -7.27
C PRO A 151 -4.90 11.49 -7.25
N PHE A 152 -5.53 11.13 -6.13
CA PHE A 152 -6.98 11.13 -5.93
C PHE A 152 -7.65 12.47 -6.26
N ASN A 153 -7.00 13.59 -5.93
CA ASN A 153 -7.52 14.92 -6.24
C ASN A 153 -7.62 15.25 -7.74
N LEU A 154 -7.08 14.40 -8.62
CA LEU A 154 -7.16 14.52 -10.09
C LEU A 154 -8.11 13.50 -10.75
N TRP A 155 -8.90 12.76 -9.98
CA TRP A 155 -9.79 11.72 -10.49
C TRP A 155 -11.09 12.26 -11.10
#